data_AF-A0A8U0LU21-F1
#
_entry.id   AF-A0A8U0LU21-F1
#
_cell.length_a   1.000
_cell.length_b   1.000
_cell.length_c   1.000
_cell.angle_alpha   90.00
_cell.angle_beta   90.00
_cell.angle_gamma   90.00
#
_symmetry.space_group_name_H-M   'P 1'
#
loop_
_entity.id
_entity.type
_entity.pdbx_description
1 polymer ?
#
loop_
_entity_poly.entity_id
_entity_poly.type
_entity_poly.pdbx_seq_one_letter_code
_entity_poly.pdbx_strand_id
1 'polypeptide(L)'
;MGWDGSEPNGTEGNNFYIPMNNRTGLVRSPFEYPQYYLGDPILFKMLAAYMFFLIVTGFPINFLTLLVTAQNKKLRQPLNFILVNLAVAGLIMVCFGFTITFITAINGYFIFGPMGCAIEGFMATLGGQVALWSLVVLAVERYIVVCKPMGSFKFTGSHAGVGVVFTWIMAMACAAPPLAGWSR
;
A
#
# COMPACT_ATOMS: atom_id res chain seq x y z
N MET A 1 -19.92 -21.49 4.17
CA MET A 1 -19.05 -22.52 4.76
C MET A 1 -18.15 -21.81 5.74
N GLY A 2 -18.57 -21.74 7.01
CA GLY A 2 -17.78 -21.12 8.08
C GLY A 2 -16.72 -22.09 8.57
N TRP A 3 -15.56 -21.57 8.93
CA TRP A 3 -14.48 -22.34 9.56
C TRP A 3 -14.90 -22.70 10.98
N ASP A 4 -15.02 -24.00 11.28
CA ASP A 4 -15.50 -24.51 12.58
C ASP A 4 -14.37 -24.78 13.59
N GLY A 5 -13.12 -24.47 13.22
CA GLY A 5 -11.96 -24.65 14.09
C GLY A 5 -11.55 -26.11 14.34
N SER A 6 -12.07 -27.06 13.54
CA SER A 6 -11.81 -28.50 13.68
C SER A 6 -10.48 -28.98 13.05
N GLU A 7 -9.73 -28.10 12.40
CA GLU A 7 -8.45 -28.43 11.76
C GLU A 7 -7.33 -28.68 12.79
N PRO A 8 -6.45 -29.67 12.57
CA PRO A 8 -5.54 -30.21 13.58
C PRO A 8 -4.52 -29.21 14.16
N ASN A 9 -4.29 -28.05 13.51
CA ASN A 9 -3.44 -26.97 14.03
C ASN A 9 -4.23 -25.80 14.63
N GLY A 10 -5.53 -25.63 14.33
CA GLY A 10 -6.39 -24.57 14.90
C GLY A 10 -5.95 -23.10 14.70
N THR A 11 -4.79 -22.84 14.10
CA THR A 11 -4.16 -21.53 13.91
C THR A 11 -4.04 -21.13 12.43
N GLU A 12 -4.06 -22.10 11.53
CA GLU A 12 -3.94 -21.92 10.09
C GLU A 12 -5.30 -22.28 9.47
N GLY A 13 -5.82 -21.39 8.62
CA GLY A 13 -7.02 -21.62 7.83
C GLY A 13 -6.76 -21.33 6.35
N ASN A 14 -7.69 -21.70 5.47
CA ASN A 14 -7.52 -21.63 4.01
C ASN A 14 -6.99 -20.31 3.42
N ASN A 15 -7.22 -19.17 4.09
CA ASN A 15 -6.83 -17.83 3.62
C ASN A 15 -6.19 -16.96 4.72
N PHE A 16 -5.84 -17.54 5.88
CA PHE A 16 -5.31 -16.77 6.99
C PHE A 16 -4.45 -17.62 7.92
N TYR A 17 -3.54 -16.97 8.63
CA TYR A 17 -2.77 -17.58 9.70
C TYR A 17 -2.83 -16.68 10.94
N ILE A 18 -3.17 -17.26 12.09
CA ILE A 18 -3.27 -16.57 13.36
C ILE A 18 -2.07 -16.95 14.22
N PRO A 19 -1.21 -16.00 14.64
CA PRO A 19 -0.01 -16.29 15.39
C PRO A 19 -0.29 -16.52 16.89
N MET A 20 -1.22 -17.42 17.23
CA MET A 20 -1.56 -17.78 18.61
C MET A 20 -1.95 -19.25 18.71
N ASN A 21 -1.42 -19.98 19.69
CA ASN A 21 -1.74 -21.39 19.91
C ASN A 21 -3.23 -21.57 20.30
N ASN A 22 -3.94 -22.47 19.63
CA ASN A 22 -5.36 -22.76 19.87
C ASN A 22 -5.65 -23.78 21.00
N ARG A 23 -4.72 -24.04 21.93
CA ARG A 23 -4.98 -24.93 23.10
C ARG A 23 -6.19 -24.52 23.94
N THR A 24 -6.50 -23.22 23.99
CA THR A 24 -7.64 -22.68 24.76
C THR A 24 -8.96 -22.74 24.01
N GLY A 25 -8.95 -23.09 22.71
CA GLY A 25 -10.14 -23.08 21.87
C GLY A 25 -10.73 -21.68 21.63
N LEU A 26 -9.95 -20.61 21.85
CA LEU A 26 -10.39 -19.22 21.68
C LEU A 26 -10.17 -18.67 20.26
N VAL A 27 -9.31 -19.31 19.46
CA VAL A 27 -8.94 -18.81 18.13
C VAL A 27 -10.14 -18.87 17.19
N ARG A 28 -10.41 -17.77 16.48
CA ARG A 28 -11.56 -17.62 15.57
C ARG A 28 -11.14 -16.92 14.29
N SER A 29 -11.85 -17.20 13.19
CA SER A 29 -11.62 -16.57 11.89
C SER A 29 -11.53 -15.04 12.00
N PRO A 30 -10.49 -14.40 11.41
CA PRO A 30 -10.33 -12.95 11.42
C PRO A 30 -11.33 -12.23 10.52
N PHE A 31 -12.08 -12.98 9.71
CA PHE A 31 -13.10 -12.45 8.80
C PHE A 31 -14.51 -12.44 9.40
N GLU A 32 -14.71 -13.18 10.49
CA GLU A 32 -16.04 -13.38 11.09
C GLU A 32 -16.11 -12.85 12.54
N TYR A 33 -15.00 -12.90 13.29
CA TYR A 33 -15.00 -12.59 14.72
C TYR A 33 -13.90 -11.60 15.13
N PRO A 34 -14.18 -10.72 16.11
CA PRO A 34 -13.19 -9.84 16.74
C PRO A 34 -11.96 -10.60 17.28
N GLN A 35 -10.79 -10.02 17.07
CA GLN A 35 -9.49 -10.62 17.40
C GLN A 35 -8.88 -10.09 18.71
N TYR A 36 -9.73 -9.66 19.66
CA TYR A 36 -9.29 -9.09 20.95
C TYR A 36 -8.55 -10.07 21.87
N TYR A 37 -8.53 -11.35 21.55
CA TYR A 37 -7.72 -12.33 22.26
C TYR A 37 -6.22 -12.26 21.89
N LEU A 38 -5.87 -11.62 20.78
CA LEU A 38 -4.46 -11.42 20.36
C LEU A 38 -3.78 -10.27 21.10
N GLY A 39 -4.54 -9.32 21.65
CA GLY A 39 -4.01 -8.17 22.35
C GLY A 39 -5.11 -7.28 22.92
N ASP A 40 -4.73 -6.38 23.82
CA ASP A 40 -5.66 -5.46 24.46
C ASP A 40 -6.47 -4.66 23.41
N PRO A 41 -7.82 -4.55 23.55
CA PRO A 41 -8.65 -3.70 22.68
C PRO A 41 -8.13 -2.26 22.50
N ILE A 42 -7.37 -1.73 23.45
CA ILE A 42 -6.72 -0.42 23.33
C ILE A 42 -5.72 -0.38 22.17
N LEU A 43 -4.98 -1.48 21.90
CA LEU A 43 -4.04 -1.56 20.78
C LEU A 43 -4.74 -1.37 19.43
N PHE A 44 -5.91 -1.99 19.24
CA PHE A 44 -6.72 -1.83 18.04
C PHE A 44 -7.21 -0.38 17.87
N LYS A 45 -7.61 0.26 18.98
CA LYS A 45 -8.00 1.68 18.98
C LYS A 45 -6.83 2.61 18.68
N MET A 46 -5.63 2.32 19.20
CA MET A 46 -4.42 3.07 18.87
C MET A 46 -4.03 2.92 17.40
N LEU A 47 -4.15 1.71 16.84
CA LEU A 47 -3.94 1.47 15.41
C LEU A 47 -4.96 2.27 14.57
N ALA A 48 -6.24 2.27 14.95
CA ALA A 48 -7.26 3.06 14.28
C ALA A 48 -6.94 4.57 14.35
N ALA A 49 -6.55 5.10 15.51
CA ALA A 49 -6.17 6.51 15.65
C ALA A 49 -4.95 6.86 14.79
N TYR A 50 -3.96 5.97 14.70
CA TYR A 50 -2.79 6.14 13.85
C TYR A 50 -3.16 6.14 12.35
N MET A 51 -3.97 5.18 11.91
CA MET A 51 -4.43 5.13 10.52
C MET A 51 -5.27 6.36 10.15
N PHE A 52 -6.11 6.84 11.07
CA PHE A 52 -6.85 8.10 10.88
C PHE A 52 -5.91 9.30 10.71
N PHE A 53 -4.88 9.41 11.55
CA PHE A 53 -3.87 10.45 11.41
C PHE A 53 -3.16 10.39 10.05
N LEU A 54 -2.80 9.18 9.57
CA LEU A 54 -2.21 9.00 8.25
C LEU A 54 -3.15 9.40 7.11
N ILE A 55 -4.45 9.17 7.23
CA ILE A 55 -5.43 9.59 6.22
C ILE A 55 -5.57 11.11 6.20
N VAL A 56 -5.76 11.74 7.37
CA VAL A 56 -5.96 13.19 7.51
C VAL A 56 -4.74 13.98 7.08
N THR A 57 -3.53 13.44 7.23
CA THR A 57 -2.30 14.11 6.79
C THR A 57 -1.88 13.70 5.37
N GLY A 58 -1.98 12.41 5.05
CA GLY A 58 -1.56 11.85 3.77
C GLY A 58 -2.45 12.29 2.61
N PHE A 59 -3.77 12.34 2.79
CA PHE A 59 -4.67 12.75 1.71
C PHE A 59 -4.39 14.20 1.27
N PRO A 60 -4.38 15.22 2.16
CA PRO A 60 -4.14 16.60 1.74
C PRO A 60 -2.76 16.81 1.14
N ILE A 61 -1.71 16.17 1.66
CA ILE A 61 -0.34 16.33 1.14
C ILE A 61 -0.24 15.83 -0.30
N ASN A 62 -0.75 14.62 -0.57
CA ASN A 62 -0.68 14.03 -1.91
C ASN A 62 -1.62 14.76 -2.87
N PHE A 63 -2.84 15.09 -2.43
CA PHE A 63 -3.80 15.83 -3.25
C PHE A 63 -3.32 17.24 -3.60
N LEU A 64 -2.78 17.98 -2.62
CA LEU A 64 -2.24 19.32 -2.85
C LEU A 64 -1.05 19.28 -3.80
N THR A 65 -0.19 18.26 -3.70
CA THR A 65 0.92 18.06 -4.64
C THR A 65 0.43 17.95 -6.09
N LEU A 66 -0.64 17.18 -6.32
CA LEU A 66 -1.27 17.07 -7.64
C LEU A 66 -1.90 18.40 -8.09
N LEU A 67 -2.66 19.06 -7.21
CA LEU A 67 -3.32 20.33 -7.52
C LEU A 67 -2.32 21.43 -7.88
N VAL A 68 -1.29 21.64 -7.05
CA VAL A 68 -0.28 22.67 -7.26
C VAL A 68 0.50 22.41 -8.55
N THR A 69 0.83 21.16 -8.84
CA THR A 69 1.52 20.80 -10.10
C THR A 69 0.63 20.99 -11.32
N ALA A 70 -0.67 20.71 -11.20
CA ALA A 70 -1.65 20.93 -12.27
C ALA A 70 -1.84 22.42 -12.56
N GLN A 71 -1.93 23.27 -11.54
CA GLN A 71 -2.14 24.71 -11.69
C GLN A 71 -0.90 25.44 -12.21
N ASN A 72 0.30 25.03 -11.78
CA ASN A 72 1.54 25.75 -12.09
C ASN A 72 2.28 25.15 -13.29
N LYS A 73 2.12 25.75 -14.48
CA LYS A 73 2.84 25.32 -15.71
C LYS A 73 4.36 25.27 -15.55
N LYS A 74 4.94 26.15 -14.72
CA LYS A 74 6.39 26.17 -14.44
C LYS A 74 6.88 24.88 -13.76
N LEU A 75 6.01 24.22 -13.01
CA LEU A 75 6.27 22.96 -12.32
C LEU A 75 6.08 21.73 -13.23
N ARG A 76 5.80 21.88 -14.53
CA ARG A 76 5.67 20.72 -15.44
C ARG A 76 7.01 20.34 -16.08
N GLN A 77 8.03 20.22 -15.24
CA GLN A 77 9.36 19.77 -15.64
C GLN A 77 9.46 18.25 -15.53
N PRO A 78 10.38 17.59 -16.26
CA PRO A 78 10.58 16.13 -16.22
C PRO A 78 10.62 15.56 -14.79
N LEU A 79 11.33 16.26 -13.90
CA LEU A 79 11.48 15.91 -12.49
C LEU A 79 10.17 15.80 -11.71
N ASN A 80 9.20 16.64 -12.05
CA ASN A 80 7.96 16.74 -11.33
C ASN A 80 6.95 15.66 -11.78
N PHE A 81 7.20 14.95 -12.88
CA PHE A 81 6.39 13.77 -13.24
C PHE A 81 6.57 12.65 -12.23
N ILE A 82 7.76 12.45 -11.69
CA ILE A 82 8.00 11.44 -10.65
C ILE A 82 7.35 11.84 -9.33
N LEU A 83 7.36 13.13 -8.98
CA LEU A 83 6.64 13.64 -7.80
C LEU A 83 5.12 13.46 -7.94
N VAL A 84 4.58 13.69 -9.14
CA VAL A 84 3.17 13.42 -9.44
C VAL A 84 2.87 11.92 -9.32
N ASN A 85 3.75 11.05 -9.84
CA ASN A 85 3.59 9.60 -9.71
C ASN A 85 3.60 9.14 -8.25
N LEU A 86 4.50 9.70 -7.44
CA LEU A 86 4.56 9.45 -6.00
C LEU A 86 3.27 9.92 -5.29
N ALA A 87 2.73 11.07 -5.67
CA ALA A 87 1.48 11.57 -5.12
C ALA A 87 0.27 10.68 -5.50
N VAL A 88 0.22 10.17 -6.72
CA VAL A 88 -0.80 9.18 -7.15
C VAL A 88 -0.68 7.90 -6.33
N ALA A 89 0.53 7.36 -6.16
CA ALA A 89 0.78 6.18 -5.34
C ALA A 89 0.36 6.40 -3.88
N GLY A 90 0.66 7.58 -3.32
CA GLY A 90 0.23 7.97 -1.98
C GLY A 90 -1.29 8.04 -1.84
N LEU A 91 -2.02 8.55 -2.84
CA LEU A 91 -3.48 8.55 -2.82
C LEU A 91 -4.06 7.13 -2.88
N ILE A 92 -3.46 6.21 -3.63
CA ILE A 92 -3.88 4.79 -3.65
C ILE A 92 -3.74 4.17 -2.25
N MET A 93 -2.59 4.40 -1.58
CA MET A 93 -2.36 3.93 -0.21
C MET A 93 -3.40 4.47 0.77
N VAL A 94 -3.69 5.77 0.69
CA VAL A 94 -4.61 6.44 1.61
C VAL A 94 -6.06 5.97 1.39
N CYS A 95 -6.50 5.93 0.13
CA CYS A 95 -7.90 5.60 -0.21
C CYS A 95 -8.24 4.13 0.02
N PHE A 96 -7.31 3.21 -0.23
CA PHE A 96 -7.56 1.77 -0.13
C PHE A 96 -6.89 1.16 1.10
N GLY A 97 -5.56 1.20 1.21
CA GLY A 97 -4.82 0.57 2.30
C GLY A 97 -5.20 1.12 3.68
N PHE A 98 -4.96 2.41 3.91
CA PHE A 98 -5.19 3.03 5.23
C PHE A 98 -6.66 3.10 5.58
N THR A 99 -7.54 3.40 4.61
CA THR A 99 -8.99 3.49 4.86
C THR A 99 -9.58 2.12 5.24
N ILE A 100 -9.23 1.04 4.54
CA ILE A 100 -9.68 -0.30 4.88
C ILE A 100 -9.12 -0.70 6.26
N THR A 101 -7.82 -0.49 6.48
CA THR A 101 -7.16 -0.81 7.76
C THR A 101 -7.76 -0.06 8.93
N PHE A 102 -8.13 1.22 8.74
CA PHE A 102 -8.82 2.03 9.74
C PHE A 102 -10.17 1.41 10.13
N ILE A 103 -10.99 1.04 9.14
CA ILE A 103 -12.30 0.43 9.37
C ILE A 103 -12.14 -0.91 10.10
N THR A 104 -11.20 -1.76 9.67
CA THR A 104 -10.98 -3.07 10.31
C THR A 104 -10.42 -2.93 11.72
N ALA A 105 -9.57 -1.94 11.98
CA ALA A 105 -9.02 -1.66 13.31
C ALA A 105 -10.10 -1.17 14.29
N ILE A 106 -11.06 -0.34 13.85
CA ILE A 106 -12.19 0.07 14.70
C ILE A 106 -13.09 -1.11 15.08
N ASN A 107 -13.28 -2.05 14.15
CA ASN A 107 -14.12 -3.23 14.39
C ASN A 107 -13.39 -4.34 15.16
N GLY A 108 -12.04 -4.33 15.17
CA GLY A 108 -11.21 -5.35 15.82
C GLY A 108 -11.05 -6.64 15.02
N TYR A 109 -11.51 -6.67 13.76
CA TYR A 109 -11.36 -7.78 12.82
C TYR A 109 -11.55 -7.31 11.38
N PHE A 110 -11.28 -8.19 10.42
CA PHE A 110 -11.32 -7.88 8.99
C PHE A 110 -12.72 -8.08 8.40
N ILE A 111 -13.59 -7.08 8.53
CA ILE A 111 -15.01 -7.13 8.13
C ILE A 111 -15.25 -7.36 6.63
N PHE A 112 -14.30 -6.98 5.75
CA PHE A 112 -14.48 -7.10 4.30
C PHE A 112 -14.19 -8.52 3.74
N GLY A 113 -13.90 -9.47 4.62
CA GLY A 113 -13.64 -10.86 4.25
C GLY A 113 -12.36 -11.07 3.41
N PRO A 114 -12.16 -12.29 2.87
CA PRO A 114 -10.95 -12.63 2.11
C PRO A 114 -10.75 -11.79 0.85
N MET A 115 -11.84 -11.47 0.13
CA MET A 115 -11.77 -10.66 -1.09
C MET A 115 -11.34 -9.22 -0.78
N GLY A 116 -11.90 -8.61 0.27
CA GLY A 116 -11.46 -7.28 0.70
C GLY A 116 -10.01 -7.26 1.15
N CYS A 117 -9.54 -8.34 1.77
CA CYS A 117 -8.14 -8.49 2.19
C CYS A 117 -7.20 -8.57 0.99
N ALA A 118 -7.57 -9.33 -0.04
CA ALA A 118 -6.80 -9.39 -1.28
C ALA A 118 -6.74 -8.02 -1.99
N ILE A 119 -7.84 -7.26 -2.01
CA ILE A 119 -7.88 -5.92 -2.61
C ILE A 119 -7.05 -4.93 -1.81
N GLU A 120 -7.17 -4.93 -0.48
CA GLU A 120 -6.39 -4.08 0.42
C GLU A 120 -4.90 -4.35 0.24
N GLY A 121 -4.48 -5.61 0.35
CA GLY A 121 -3.09 -6.03 0.20
C GLY A 121 -2.54 -5.70 -1.19
N PHE A 122 -3.32 -5.89 -2.25
CA PHE A 122 -2.93 -5.51 -3.61
C PHE A 122 -2.70 -4.00 -3.73
N MET A 123 -3.66 -3.18 -3.30
CA MET A 123 -3.58 -1.73 -3.44
C MET A 123 -2.47 -1.14 -2.55
N ALA A 124 -2.30 -1.66 -1.33
CA ALA A 124 -1.23 -1.28 -0.44
C ALA A 124 0.16 -1.65 -1.00
N THR A 125 0.29 -2.86 -1.54
CA THR A 125 1.55 -3.30 -2.16
C THR A 125 1.84 -2.50 -3.43
N LEU A 126 0.84 -2.28 -4.28
CA LEU A 126 0.98 -1.50 -5.50
C LEU A 126 1.43 -0.07 -5.21
N GLY A 127 0.73 0.62 -4.29
CA GLY A 127 1.09 1.99 -3.89
C GLY A 127 2.50 2.07 -3.29
N GLY A 128 2.85 1.15 -2.39
CA GLY A 128 4.19 1.10 -1.80
C GLY A 128 5.29 0.84 -2.84
N GLN A 129 5.08 -0.08 -3.77
CA GLN A 129 6.07 -0.42 -4.81
C GLN A 129 6.21 0.68 -5.86
N VAL A 130 5.12 1.31 -6.31
CA VAL A 130 5.21 2.47 -7.22
C VAL A 130 5.99 3.60 -6.55
N ALA A 131 5.77 3.85 -5.25
CA ALA A 131 6.53 4.84 -4.50
C ALA A 131 8.03 4.50 -4.42
N LEU A 132 8.37 3.25 -4.10
CA LEU A 132 9.75 2.77 -4.05
C LEU A 132 10.46 2.95 -5.39
N TRP A 133 9.89 2.44 -6.48
CA TRP A 133 10.49 2.56 -7.80
C TRP A 133 10.54 4.01 -8.30
N SER A 134 9.61 4.86 -7.87
CA SER A 134 9.66 6.31 -8.13
C SER A 134 10.89 6.95 -7.48
N LEU A 135 11.22 6.57 -6.24
CA LEU A 135 12.44 7.06 -5.58
C LEU A 135 13.72 6.55 -6.27
N VAL A 136 13.71 5.32 -6.79
CA VAL A 136 14.83 4.78 -7.58
C VAL A 136 15.03 5.58 -8.86
N VAL A 137 13.96 5.82 -9.63
CA VAL A 137 14.03 6.62 -10.86
C VAL A 137 14.49 8.04 -10.57
N LEU A 138 13.99 8.65 -9.49
CA LEU A 138 14.40 9.98 -9.04
C LEU A 138 15.91 10.02 -8.70
N ALA A 139 16.42 9.00 -8.01
CA ALA A 139 17.84 8.92 -7.66
C ALA A 139 18.72 8.81 -8.92
N VAL A 140 18.33 7.98 -9.89
CA VAL A 140 19.05 7.84 -11.17
C VAL A 140 19.00 9.14 -11.97
N GLU A 141 17.84 9.78 -12.07
CA GLU A 141 17.69 11.08 -12.74
C GLU A 141 18.62 12.13 -12.11
N ARG A 142 18.59 12.27 -10.79
CA ARG A 142 19.44 13.23 -10.05
C ARG A 142 20.93 12.94 -10.25
N TYR A 143 21.33 11.68 -10.23
CA TYR A 143 22.72 11.29 -10.50
C TYR A 143 23.16 11.70 -11.91
N ILE A 144 22.35 11.41 -12.94
CA ILE A 144 22.69 11.77 -14.32
C ILE A 144 22.77 13.30 -14.46
N VAL A 145 21.77 14.04 -13.97
CA VAL A 145 21.71 15.50 -14.11
C VAL A 145 22.87 16.21 -13.40
N VAL A 146 23.26 15.74 -12.21
CA VAL A 146 24.27 16.42 -11.39
C VAL A 146 25.69 15.93 -11.69
N CYS A 147 25.91 14.61 -11.75
CA CYS A 147 27.25 14.03 -11.83
C CYS A 147 27.72 13.76 -13.26
N LYS A 148 26.79 13.67 -14.23
CA LYS A 148 27.10 13.38 -15.63
C LYS A 148 26.40 14.38 -16.55
N PRO A 149 26.92 15.62 -16.66
CA PRO A 149 26.47 16.56 -17.70
C PRO A 149 26.89 16.02 -19.07
N MET A 150 26.15 15.02 -19.57
CA MET A 150 26.35 14.42 -20.87
C MET A 150 25.98 15.48 -21.91
N GLY A 151 26.98 16.08 -22.55
CA GLY A 151 26.85 17.35 -23.29
C GLY A 151 25.58 17.50 -24.15
N SER A 152 25.17 16.47 -24.90
CA SER A 152 23.96 16.49 -25.74
C SER A 152 22.74 15.76 -25.14
N PHE A 153 22.90 14.95 -24.09
CA PHE A 153 21.80 14.19 -23.52
C PHE A 153 21.10 15.01 -22.43
N LYS A 154 19.91 15.50 -22.75
CA LYS A 154 19.04 16.18 -21.79
C LYS A 154 17.92 15.21 -21.39
N PHE A 155 17.73 15.03 -20.09
CA PHE A 155 16.60 14.27 -19.60
C PHE A 155 15.30 15.01 -19.95
N THR A 156 14.53 14.46 -20.89
CA THR A 156 13.29 15.06 -21.40
C THR A 156 12.06 14.44 -20.76
N GLY A 157 10.89 15.04 -20.97
CA GLY A 157 9.62 14.49 -20.48
C GLY A 157 9.33 13.07 -20.97
N SER A 158 9.81 12.69 -22.17
CA SER A 158 9.67 11.31 -22.67
C SER A 158 10.41 10.30 -21.81
N HIS A 159 11.63 10.63 -21.34
CA HIS A 159 12.40 9.76 -20.45
C HIS A 159 11.72 9.65 -19.08
N ALA A 160 11.18 10.76 -18.57
CA ALA A 160 10.39 10.74 -17.34
C ALA A 160 9.14 9.85 -17.47
N GLY A 161 8.43 9.94 -18.60
CA GLY A 161 7.27 9.08 -18.90
C GLY A 161 7.62 7.59 -18.95
N VAL A 162 8.73 7.23 -19.59
CA VAL A 162 9.25 5.86 -19.57
C VAL A 162 9.58 5.41 -18.14
N GLY A 163 10.20 6.29 -17.34
CA GLY A 163 10.47 6.04 -15.93
C GLY A 163 9.19 5.76 -15.13
N VAL A 164 8.13 6.55 -15.35
CA VAL A 164 6.82 6.30 -14.73
C VAL A 164 6.29 4.93 -15.14
N VAL A 165 6.20 4.61 -16.43
CA VAL A 165 5.71 3.30 -16.90
C VAL A 165 6.50 2.14 -16.30
N PHE A 166 7.83 2.29 -16.21
CA PHE A 166 8.70 1.31 -15.55
C PHE A 166 8.31 1.07 -14.09
N THR A 167 8.01 2.13 -13.32
CA THR A 167 7.59 1.96 -11.91
C THR A 167 6.32 1.12 -11.77
N TRP A 168 5.36 1.29 -12.67
CA TRP A 168 4.09 0.54 -12.64
C TRP A 168 4.27 -0.91 -13.05
N ILE A 169 5.10 -1.18 -14.05
CA ILE A 169 5.43 -2.56 -14.45
C ILE A 169 6.12 -3.30 -13.29
N MET A 170 7.11 -2.68 -12.65
CA MET A 170 7.82 -3.29 -11.54
C MET A 170 6.93 -3.46 -10.29
N ALA A 171 6.02 -2.52 -10.04
CA ALA A 171 5.05 -2.64 -8.96
C ALA A 171 4.06 -3.79 -9.23
N MET A 172 3.56 -3.91 -10.45
CA MET A 172 2.67 -5.02 -10.85
C MET A 172 3.37 -6.38 -10.77
N ALA A 173 4.66 -6.45 -11.11
CA ALA A 173 5.45 -7.67 -10.97
C ALA A 173 5.52 -8.19 -9.52
N CYS A 174 5.28 -7.32 -8.52
CA CYS A 174 5.28 -7.67 -7.11
C CYS A 174 3.86 -7.79 -6.54
N ALA A 175 2.93 -6.91 -6.94
CA ALA A 175 1.57 -6.88 -6.40
C ALA A 175 0.61 -7.90 -7.05
N ALA A 176 0.80 -8.24 -8.34
CA ALA A 176 -0.09 -9.15 -9.05
C ALA A 176 0.10 -10.65 -8.72
N PRO A 177 1.32 -11.17 -8.48
CA PRO A 177 1.49 -12.60 -8.24
C PRO A 177 0.69 -13.21 -7.08
N PRO A 178 0.53 -12.54 -5.92
CA PRO A 178 -0.35 -13.03 -4.86
C PRO A 178 -1.79 -13.27 -5.32
N LEU A 179 -2.32 -12.45 -6.24
CA LEU A 179 -3.65 -12.64 -6.82
C LEU A 179 -3.73 -13.84 -7.77
N ALA A 180 -2.61 -14.22 -8.39
CA ALA A 180 -2.49 -15.41 -9.24
C ALA A 180 -2.14 -16.68 -8.46
N GLY A 181 -2.04 -16.61 -7.12
CA GLY A 181 -1.75 -17.74 -6.25
C GLY A 181 -0.26 -18.02 -6.03
N TRP A 182 0.65 -17.15 -6.51
CA TRP A 182 2.07 -17.23 -6.15
C TRP A 182 2.29 -16.49 -4.82
N SER A 183 2.93 -17.14 -3.83
CA SER A 183 3.04 -16.68 -2.43
C SER A 183 1.77 -16.89 -1.60
N ARG A 184 1.11 -18.05 -1.75
CA ARG A 184 0.13 -18.55 -0.77
C ARG A 184 0.81 -19.20 0.42
#